data_AF-A0AA38MPN3-F1
#
_entry.id   AF-A0AA38MPN3-F1
#
_cell.length_a   1.000
_cell.length_b   1.000
_cell.length_c   1.000
_cell.angle_alpha   90.00
_cell.angle_beta   90.00
_cell.angle_gamma   90.00
#
_symmetry.space_group_name_H-M   'P 1'
#
loop_
_entity.id
_entity.type
_entity.pdbx_description
1 polymer ?
#
loop_
_entity_poly.entity_id
_entity_poly.type
_entity_poly.pdbx_seq_one_letter_code
_entity_poly.pdbx_strand_id
1 'polypeptide(L)'
;MENFVWKDTIRINILVLRFAGLWPEGVEGYKLNYYTLYSLAVIFFMNANNAFQTAYICFIYTDLQALTAIFFVLVTDWLATLKIHCFIKNARILQRLMSDLEITEFQPRNDEQVDLVRPTLKTWKIVYQAYVAVTITAVLLYCLFPLVNGTFKEFRLPYWAWYPYDTKISPNYEFTYIYQVVSIAMLASVNINMDTLIAALMMYVAIQCDILSDNLKHVKNDEDSQFVKELEYHVTHHKMILRFARDINTFFNGIVLGQFFTSAAALALAMFQLTMVAPMSSEFISLLFYISSMTMQIFLYCWYGNELETRRALDRLMSLKIRLAGLGEESLEERITKEISQL
;
A
#
# COMPACT_ATOMS: atom_id res chain seq x y z
N MET A 1 -8.71 -11.77 28.99
CA MET A 1 -7.69 -11.36 28.02
C MET A 1 -8.02 -9.94 27.60
N GLU A 2 -7.05 -9.01 27.61
CA GLU A 2 -7.29 -7.67 27.05
C GLU A 2 -7.48 -7.78 25.53
N ASN A 3 -8.28 -6.88 24.95
CA ASN A 3 -8.54 -6.89 23.51
C ASN A 3 -7.25 -6.65 22.73
N PHE A 4 -7.06 -7.41 21.65
CA PHE A 4 -5.94 -7.26 20.74
C PHE A 4 -6.07 -5.97 19.91
N VAL A 5 -5.06 -5.10 19.99
CA VAL A 5 -5.07 -3.79 19.33
C VAL A 5 -4.47 -3.89 17.92
N TRP A 6 -5.30 -4.19 16.93
CA TRP A 6 -4.86 -4.31 15.52
C TRP A 6 -4.16 -3.05 15.00
N LYS A 7 -4.69 -1.87 15.35
CA LYS A 7 -4.19 -0.56 14.89
C LYS A 7 -2.72 -0.29 15.27
N ASP A 8 -2.20 -0.93 16.30
CA ASP A 8 -0.79 -0.76 16.71
C ASP A 8 0.20 -1.24 15.64
N THR A 9 -0.20 -2.21 14.81
CA THR A 9 0.66 -2.68 13.72
C THR A 9 0.88 -1.59 12.68
N ILE A 10 -0.17 -0.86 12.33
CA ILE A 10 -0.18 0.17 11.27
C ILE A 10 -0.17 1.61 11.82
N ARG A 11 0.15 1.78 13.10
CA ARG A 11 0.10 3.10 13.77
C ARG A 11 0.96 4.14 13.08
N ILE A 12 2.10 3.73 12.55
CA ILE A 12 3.01 4.59 11.79
C ILE A 12 2.36 5.09 10.49
N ASN A 13 1.66 4.22 9.75
CA ASN A 13 0.91 4.61 8.55
C ASN A 13 -0.17 5.63 8.88
N ILE A 14 -0.95 5.38 9.93
CA ILE A 14 -2.02 6.27 10.37
C ILE A 14 -1.42 7.64 10.71
N LEU A 15 -0.32 7.68 11.45
CA LEU A 15 0.33 8.93 11.85
C LEU A 15 0.86 9.71 10.65
N VAL A 16 1.58 9.04 9.73
CA VAL A 16 2.13 9.70 8.53
C VAL A 16 1.01 10.20 7.62
N LEU A 17 -0.02 9.38 7.36
CA LEU A 17 -1.16 9.78 6.54
C LEU A 17 -1.96 10.90 7.20
N ARG A 18 -2.11 10.91 8.53
CA ARG A 18 -2.73 12.01 9.26
C ARG A 18 -1.95 13.31 9.14
N PHE A 19 -0.62 13.24 9.29
CA PHE A 19 0.25 14.39 9.09
C PHE A 19 0.20 14.88 7.64
N ALA A 20 0.07 14.00 6.66
CA ALA A 20 -0.12 14.38 5.26
C ALA A 20 -1.53 14.91 4.94
N GLY A 21 -2.42 15.01 5.92
CA GLY A 21 -3.80 15.45 5.74
C GLY A 21 -4.71 14.39 5.09
N LEU A 22 -4.29 13.13 5.00
CA LEU A 22 -4.99 12.04 4.33
C LEU A 22 -5.84 11.15 5.25
N TRP A 23 -5.75 11.35 6.57
CA TRP A 23 -6.47 10.54 7.56
C TRP A 23 -7.41 11.37 8.43
N PRO A 24 -8.67 11.62 8.00
CA PRO A 24 -9.64 12.37 8.80
C PRO A 24 -10.05 11.58 10.05
N GLU A 25 -10.30 12.26 11.17
CA GLU A 25 -10.80 11.61 12.38
C GLU A 25 -12.29 11.25 12.26
N GLY A 26 -12.61 10.01 12.64
CA GLY A 26 -13.99 9.51 12.73
C GLY A 26 -14.57 8.98 11.43
N VAL A 27 -15.62 8.17 11.55
CA VAL A 27 -16.25 7.41 10.45
C VAL A 27 -16.89 8.31 9.38
N GLU A 28 -17.22 9.56 9.74
CA GLU A 28 -17.83 10.53 8.82
C GLU A 28 -16.85 11.05 7.74
N GLY A 29 -15.54 10.83 7.91
CA GLY A 29 -14.51 11.27 6.96
C GLY A 29 -14.28 12.78 7.00
N TYR A 30 -13.98 13.38 5.84
CA TYR A 30 -13.72 14.83 5.76
C TYR A 30 -14.98 15.66 6.01
N LYS A 31 -14.86 16.65 6.88
CA LYS A 31 -15.89 17.66 7.21
C LYS A 31 -15.36 19.07 6.93
N LEU A 32 -16.21 20.08 6.88
CA LEU A 32 -15.78 21.46 6.68
C LEU A 32 -15.18 22.04 7.97
N ASN A 33 -13.92 21.71 8.25
CA ASN A 33 -13.18 22.08 9.45
C ASN A 33 -11.72 22.47 9.13
N TYR A 34 -10.98 22.91 10.15
CA TYR A 34 -9.57 23.30 10.00
C TYR A 34 -8.68 22.17 9.46
N TYR A 35 -8.99 20.91 9.79
CA TYR A 35 -8.23 19.76 9.30
C TYR A 35 -8.39 19.60 7.79
N THR A 36 -9.60 19.72 7.23
CA THR A 36 -9.80 19.65 5.78
C THR A 36 -9.13 20.80 5.04
N LEU A 37 -9.15 22.02 5.59
CA LEU A 37 -8.41 23.15 5.00
C LEU A 37 -6.90 22.88 4.99
N TYR A 38 -6.36 22.37 6.10
CA TYR A 38 -4.98 21.92 6.21
C TYR A 38 -4.65 20.83 5.17
N SER A 39 -5.49 19.79 5.06
CA SER A 39 -5.34 18.73 4.08
C SER A 39 -5.25 19.27 2.66
N LEU A 40 -6.14 20.19 2.27
CA LEU A 40 -6.12 20.82 0.96
C LEU A 40 -4.82 21.59 0.71
N ALA A 41 -4.32 22.33 1.70
CA ALA A 41 -3.06 23.05 1.60
C ALA A 41 -1.85 22.10 1.42
N VAL A 42 -1.78 21.03 2.21
CA VAL A 42 -0.70 20.04 2.14
C VAL A 42 -0.73 19.27 0.81
N ILE A 43 -1.93 18.86 0.35
CA ILE A 43 -2.10 18.21 -0.95
C ILE A 43 -1.71 19.16 -2.08
N PHE A 44 -2.13 20.42 -2.02
CA PHE A 44 -1.74 21.42 -3.01
C PHE A 44 -0.22 21.59 -3.05
N PHE A 45 0.42 21.70 -1.88
CA PHE A 45 1.87 21.81 -1.76
C PHE A 45 2.60 20.64 -2.42
N MET A 46 2.20 19.39 -2.14
CA MET A 46 2.84 18.20 -2.73
C MET A 46 2.62 18.11 -4.25
N ASN A 47 1.43 18.47 -4.74
CA ASN A 47 1.06 18.31 -6.15
C ASN A 47 1.49 19.48 -7.04
N ALA A 48 1.75 20.65 -6.47
CA ALA A 48 2.25 21.80 -7.22
C ALA A 48 3.60 21.47 -7.88
N ASN A 49 4.48 20.72 -7.20
CA ASN A 49 5.72 20.25 -7.80
C ASN A 49 5.49 19.35 -9.04
N ASN A 50 4.52 18.44 -8.97
CA ASN A 50 4.16 17.56 -10.09
C ASN A 50 3.61 18.37 -11.27
N ALA A 51 2.85 19.44 -11.01
CA ALA A 51 2.36 20.35 -12.04
C ALA A 51 3.51 21.09 -12.74
N PHE A 52 4.51 21.59 -11.99
CA PHE A 52 5.69 22.26 -12.55
C PHE A 52 6.57 21.32 -13.38
N GLN A 53 6.75 20.08 -12.94
CA GLN A 53 7.44 19.04 -13.72
C GLN A 53 6.66 18.69 -15.01
N THR A 54 5.33 18.59 -14.92
CA THR A 54 4.48 18.32 -16.07
C THR A 54 4.54 19.47 -17.09
N ALA A 55 4.49 20.72 -16.62
CA ALA A 55 4.64 21.89 -17.48
C ALA A 55 6.01 21.91 -18.19
N TYR A 56 7.07 21.44 -17.54
CA TYR A 56 8.40 21.37 -18.13
C TYR A 56 8.45 20.50 -19.39
N ILE A 57 7.64 19.42 -19.47
CA ILE A 57 7.57 18.55 -20.66
C ILE A 57 7.24 19.34 -21.93
N CYS A 58 6.38 20.36 -21.83
CA CYS A 58 6.00 21.20 -22.98
C CYS A 58 7.20 21.95 -23.60
N PHE A 59 8.30 22.12 -22.86
CA PHE A 59 9.50 22.80 -23.33
C PHE A 59 10.58 21.85 -23.86
N ILE A 60 10.56 20.58 -23.46
CA ILE A 60 11.62 19.60 -23.76
C ILE A 60 11.16 18.41 -24.61
N TYR A 61 9.91 18.43 -25.11
CA TYR A 61 9.30 17.29 -25.81
C TYR A 61 10.07 16.79 -27.04
N THR A 62 10.97 17.61 -27.59
CA THR A 62 11.84 17.25 -28.72
C THR A 62 13.11 16.50 -28.32
N ASP A 63 13.51 16.56 -27.04
CA ASP A 63 14.68 15.88 -26.50
C ASP A 63 14.25 14.59 -25.79
N LEU A 64 14.36 13.46 -26.50
CA LEU A 64 13.97 12.15 -25.98
C LEU A 64 14.79 11.74 -24.74
N GLN A 65 16.06 12.15 -24.66
CA GLN A 65 16.91 11.78 -23.52
C GLN A 65 16.47 12.56 -22.27
N ALA A 66 16.25 13.87 -22.39
CA ALA A 66 15.70 14.67 -21.30
C ALA A 66 14.30 14.20 -20.89
N LEU A 67 13.45 13.85 -21.87
CA LEU A 67 12.11 13.36 -21.64
C LEU A 67 12.13 12.06 -20.83
N THR A 68 12.91 11.07 -21.25
CA THR A 68 13.02 9.79 -20.52
C THR A 68 13.59 9.96 -19.11
N ALA A 69 14.49 10.93 -18.89
CA ALA A 69 15.07 11.23 -17.58
C ALA A 69 14.08 11.88 -16.59
N ILE A 70 12.96 12.45 -17.07
CA ILE A 70 11.92 13.03 -16.21
C ILE A 70 10.74 12.06 -16.07
N PHE A 71 10.36 11.39 -17.16
CA PHE A 71 9.18 10.54 -17.18
C PHE A 71 9.24 9.37 -16.20
N PHE A 72 10.42 8.80 -15.92
CA PHE A 72 10.50 7.65 -15.02
C PHE A 72 10.03 8.00 -13.59
N VAL A 73 10.28 9.22 -13.11
CA VAL A 73 9.77 9.73 -11.82
C VAL A 73 8.34 10.25 -11.98
N LEU A 74 8.10 11.07 -13.00
CA LEU A 74 6.83 11.78 -13.15
C LEU A 74 5.61 10.85 -13.31
N VAL A 75 5.78 9.72 -13.99
CA VAL A 75 4.71 8.71 -14.12
C VAL A 75 4.31 8.13 -12.75
N THR A 76 5.27 7.99 -11.83
CA THR A 76 4.99 7.54 -10.46
C THR A 76 4.33 8.63 -9.63
N ASP A 77 4.73 9.90 -9.81
CA ASP A 77 4.15 11.05 -9.15
C ASP A 77 2.68 11.27 -9.57
N TRP A 78 2.37 11.09 -10.85
CA TRP A 78 0.99 11.12 -11.34
C TRP A 78 0.14 10.03 -10.71
N LEU A 79 0.65 8.80 -10.58
CA LEU A 79 -0.10 7.76 -9.87
C LEU A 79 -0.25 8.08 -8.39
N ALA A 80 0.79 8.59 -7.71
CA ALA A 80 0.69 8.99 -6.31
C ALA A 80 -0.40 10.05 -6.10
N THR A 81 -0.52 11.00 -7.03
CA THR A 81 -1.60 11.99 -7.07
C THR A 81 -2.99 11.34 -7.19
N LEU A 82 -3.14 10.37 -8.09
CA LEU A 82 -4.39 9.61 -8.26
C LEU A 82 -4.71 8.79 -7.00
N LYS A 83 -3.72 8.16 -6.37
CA LYS A 83 -3.89 7.44 -5.11
C LYS A 83 -4.38 8.35 -3.99
N ILE A 84 -3.79 9.54 -3.84
CA ILE A 84 -4.23 10.55 -2.87
C ILE A 84 -5.72 10.85 -3.06
N HIS A 85 -6.15 11.11 -4.31
CA HIS A 85 -7.55 11.37 -4.61
C HIS A 85 -8.46 10.18 -4.26
N CYS A 86 -8.05 8.95 -4.63
CA CYS A 86 -8.77 7.73 -4.26
C CYS A 86 -8.86 7.54 -2.74
N PHE A 87 -7.79 7.79 -1.98
CA PHE A 87 -7.78 7.69 -0.52
C PHE A 87 -8.76 8.68 0.11
N ILE A 88 -8.79 9.92 -0.37
CA ILE A 88 -9.73 10.94 0.11
C ILE A 88 -11.17 10.53 -0.15
N LYS A 89 -11.47 10.11 -1.38
CA LYS A 89 -12.80 9.66 -1.79
C LYS A 89 -13.30 8.48 -0.94
N ASN A 90 -12.40 7.57 -0.58
CA ASN A 90 -12.73 6.34 0.13
C ASN A 90 -12.40 6.38 1.64
N ALA A 91 -12.09 7.56 2.20
CA ALA A 91 -11.70 7.69 3.60
C ALA A 91 -12.75 7.14 4.58
N ARG A 92 -14.05 7.25 4.25
CA ARG A 92 -15.13 6.66 5.07
C ARG A 92 -15.09 5.14 5.12
N ILE A 93 -14.80 4.50 3.99
CA ILE A 93 -14.65 3.04 3.90
C ILE A 93 -13.45 2.63 4.73
N LEU A 94 -12.33 3.35 4.60
CA LEU A 94 -11.12 3.09 5.37
C LEU A 94 -11.37 3.19 6.88
N GLN A 95 -12.06 4.22 7.36
CA GLN A 95 -12.41 4.35 8.78
C GLN A 95 -13.33 3.22 9.24
N ARG A 96 -14.30 2.80 8.41
CA ARG A 96 -15.15 1.65 8.72
C ARG A 96 -14.33 0.36 8.86
N LEU A 97 -13.42 0.07 7.93
CA LEU A 97 -12.53 -1.09 8.02
C LEU A 97 -11.70 -1.05 9.32
N MET A 98 -11.23 0.12 9.72
CA MET A 98 -10.50 0.27 10.98
C MET A 98 -11.36 -0.03 12.22
N SER A 99 -12.65 0.29 12.17
CA SER A 99 -13.61 -0.07 13.22
C SER A 99 -14.01 -1.54 13.17
N ASP A 100 -14.15 -2.12 11.97
CA ASP A 100 -14.50 -3.53 11.78
C ASP A 100 -13.41 -4.46 12.37
N LEU A 101 -12.14 -4.03 12.40
CA LEU A 101 -11.07 -4.79 13.07
C LEU A 101 -11.25 -4.88 14.60
N GLU A 102 -11.98 -3.95 15.21
CA GLU A 102 -12.16 -3.87 16.66
C GLU A 102 -13.39 -4.65 17.17
N ILE A 103 -14.20 -5.22 16.27
CA ILE A 103 -15.36 -6.03 16.65
C ILE A 103 -14.94 -7.36 17.28
N THR A 104 -15.80 -7.90 18.14
CA THR A 104 -15.54 -9.14 18.89
C THR A 104 -15.18 -10.32 17.99
N GLU A 105 -15.82 -10.43 16.83
CA GLU A 105 -15.59 -11.52 15.88
C GLU A 105 -14.18 -11.52 15.30
N PHE A 106 -13.51 -10.37 15.26
CA PHE A 106 -12.16 -10.21 14.72
C PHE A 106 -11.08 -10.31 15.81
N GLN A 107 -11.47 -10.51 17.06
CA GLN A 107 -10.55 -10.66 18.18
C GLN A 107 -10.06 -12.12 18.30
N PRO A 108 -8.75 -12.34 18.52
CA PRO A 108 -8.25 -13.65 18.93
C PRO A 108 -8.93 -14.10 20.24
N ARG A 109 -9.31 -15.38 20.32
CA ARG A 109 -10.03 -15.95 21.48
C ARG A 109 -9.10 -16.43 22.59
N ASN A 110 -7.87 -16.79 22.26
CA ASN A 110 -6.89 -17.38 23.17
C ASN A 110 -5.46 -16.96 22.80
N ASP A 111 -4.50 -17.26 23.70
CA ASP A 111 -3.09 -16.86 23.52
C ASP A 111 -2.45 -17.59 22.33
N GLU A 112 -2.92 -18.80 22.02
CA GLU A 112 -2.45 -19.57 20.85
C GLU A 112 -2.78 -18.86 19.54
N GLN A 113 -3.98 -18.29 19.40
CA GLN A 113 -4.35 -17.46 18.26
C GLN A 113 -3.56 -16.14 18.22
N VAL A 114 -3.23 -15.56 19.38
CA VAL A 114 -2.35 -14.38 19.43
C VAL A 114 -0.95 -14.73 18.90
N ASP A 115 -0.43 -15.89 19.27
CA ASP A 115 0.87 -16.37 18.80
C ASP A 115 0.84 -16.84 17.34
N LEU A 116 -0.30 -17.29 16.83
CA LEU A 116 -0.54 -17.58 15.41
C LEU A 116 -0.40 -16.31 14.54
N VAL A 117 -0.93 -15.18 14.99
CA VAL A 117 -0.96 -13.94 14.16
C VAL A 117 0.33 -13.12 14.24
N ARG A 118 1.06 -13.21 15.36
CA ARG A 118 2.25 -12.40 15.65
C ARG A 118 3.35 -12.49 14.58
N PRO A 119 3.70 -13.65 13.99
CA PRO A 119 4.71 -13.75 12.94
C PRO A 119 4.33 -12.96 11.69
N THR A 120 3.07 -13.07 11.24
CA THR A 120 2.57 -12.37 10.06
C THR A 120 2.66 -10.84 10.25
N LEU A 121 2.27 -10.33 11.43
CA LEU A 121 2.37 -8.91 11.76
C LEU A 121 3.84 -8.43 11.83
N LYS A 122 4.74 -9.27 12.36
CA LYS A 122 6.18 -8.97 12.42
C LYS A 122 6.79 -8.90 11.02
N THR A 123 6.46 -9.85 10.14
CA THR A 123 6.90 -9.86 8.75
C THR A 123 6.47 -8.59 8.04
N TRP A 124 5.22 -8.16 8.22
CA TRP A 124 4.76 -6.89 7.65
C TRP A 124 5.54 -5.67 8.15
N LYS A 125 5.87 -5.61 9.44
CA LYS A 125 6.71 -4.51 9.99
C LYS A 125 8.12 -4.50 9.38
N ILE A 126 8.72 -5.68 9.19
CA ILE A 126 10.05 -5.81 8.56
C ILE A 126 10.00 -5.34 7.10
N VAL A 127 8.99 -5.79 6.35
CA VAL A 127 8.78 -5.39 4.94
C VAL A 127 8.54 -3.89 4.84
N TYR A 128 7.72 -3.31 5.73
CA TYR A 128 7.50 -1.86 5.82
C TYR A 128 8.81 -1.10 6.06
N GLN A 129 9.60 -1.51 7.05
CA GLN A 129 10.88 -0.85 7.38
C GLN A 129 11.89 -0.95 6.23
N ALA A 130 11.99 -2.12 5.59
CA ALA A 130 12.85 -2.31 4.43
C ALA A 130 12.43 -1.42 3.25
N TYR A 131 11.12 -1.32 2.98
CA TYR A 131 10.61 -0.46 1.91
C TYR A 131 10.85 1.03 2.21
N VAL A 132 10.59 1.48 3.44
CA VAL A 132 10.89 2.86 3.87
C VAL A 132 12.38 3.15 3.75
N ALA A 133 13.26 2.24 4.19
CA ALA A 133 14.71 2.44 4.15
C ALA A 133 15.23 2.60 2.71
N VAL A 134 14.81 1.75 1.78
CA VAL A 134 15.24 1.83 0.38
C VAL A 134 14.74 3.12 -0.28
N THR A 135 13.48 3.51 -0.05
CA THR A 135 12.92 4.72 -0.67
C THR A 135 13.50 6.00 -0.09
N ILE A 136 13.69 6.09 1.24
CA ILE A 136 14.36 7.26 1.86
C ILE A 136 15.78 7.39 1.30
N THR A 137 16.50 6.29 1.17
CA THR A 137 17.85 6.30 0.59
C THR A 137 17.82 6.80 -0.86
N ALA A 138 16.88 6.32 -1.68
CA ALA A 138 16.71 6.80 -3.06
C ALA A 138 16.44 8.31 -3.10
N VAL A 139 15.49 8.80 -2.30
CA VAL A 139 15.13 10.23 -2.25
C VAL A 139 16.33 11.08 -1.79
N LEU A 140 17.05 10.66 -0.75
CA LEU A 140 18.23 11.37 -0.26
C LEU A 140 19.32 11.44 -1.33
N LEU A 141 19.61 10.33 -2.02
CA LEU A 141 20.62 10.30 -3.07
C LEU A 141 20.27 11.23 -4.24
N TYR A 142 19.01 11.27 -4.67
CA TYR A 142 18.55 12.21 -5.70
C TYR A 142 18.61 13.67 -5.24
N CYS A 143 18.17 13.94 -4.00
CA CYS A 143 18.20 15.29 -3.45
C CYS A 143 19.64 15.81 -3.33
N LEU A 144 20.57 14.99 -2.84
CA LEU A 144 21.96 15.37 -2.63
C LEU A 144 22.79 15.38 -3.93
N PHE A 145 22.28 14.79 -5.02
CA PHE A 145 22.99 14.68 -6.28
C PHE A 145 23.57 16.01 -6.79
N PRO A 146 22.83 17.14 -6.84
CA PRO A 146 23.39 18.41 -7.29
C PRO A 146 24.50 18.96 -6.40
N LEU A 147 24.45 18.67 -5.10
CA LEU A 147 25.44 19.12 -4.11
C LEU A 147 26.75 18.34 -4.24
N VAL A 148 26.65 17.00 -4.32
CA VAL A 148 27.81 16.11 -4.42
C VAL A 148 28.59 16.35 -5.72
N ASN A 149 27.88 16.55 -6.83
CA ASN A 149 28.51 16.76 -8.14
C ASN A 149 28.88 18.22 -8.43
N GLY A 150 28.66 19.14 -7.48
CA GLY A 150 28.98 20.56 -7.65
C GLY A 150 28.10 21.32 -8.66
N THR A 151 27.11 20.65 -9.28
CA THR A 151 26.20 21.23 -10.27
C THR A 151 25.22 22.25 -9.66
N PHE A 152 25.12 22.32 -8.33
CA PHE A 152 24.45 23.44 -7.65
C PHE A 152 25.05 24.81 -8.02
N LYS A 153 26.35 24.87 -8.39
CA LYS A 153 27.00 26.09 -8.87
C LYS A 153 26.44 26.59 -10.20
N GLU A 154 25.79 25.70 -10.95
CA GLU A 154 25.08 25.99 -12.20
C GLU A 154 23.57 26.17 -11.97
N PHE A 155 23.14 26.31 -10.71
CA PHE A 155 21.74 26.40 -10.30
C PHE A 155 20.90 25.18 -10.72
N ARG A 156 21.52 23.99 -10.80
CA ARG A 156 20.80 22.74 -11.07
C ARG A 156 19.93 22.37 -9.87
N LEU A 157 18.63 22.22 -10.11
CA LEU A 157 17.67 21.70 -9.12
C LEU A 157 17.73 20.16 -9.05
N PRO A 158 17.30 19.54 -7.94
CA PRO A 158 17.25 18.07 -7.83
C PRO A 158 16.39 17.43 -8.92
N TYR A 159 15.25 18.04 -9.25
CA TYR A 159 14.36 17.59 -10.30
C TYR A 159 14.11 18.72 -11.30
N TRP A 160 14.14 18.37 -12.59
CA TRP A 160 13.87 19.30 -13.67
C TRP A 160 12.40 19.70 -13.68
N ALA A 161 12.13 21.00 -13.51
CA ALA A 161 10.79 21.56 -13.49
C ALA A 161 10.81 22.99 -14.01
N TRP A 162 9.68 23.44 -14.56
CA TRP A 162 9.50 24.82 -14.99
C TRP A 162 8.78 25.61 -13.90
N TYR A 163 9.39 26.72 -13.47
CA TYR A 163 8.78 27.65 -12.52
C TYR A 163 8.49 28.99 -13.22
N PRO A 164 7.41 29.70 -12.81
CA PRO A 164 7.04 30.99 -13.39
C PRO A 164 7.91 32.17 -12.89
N TYR A 165 9.08 31.88 -12.34
CA TYR A 165 10.05 32.83 -11.81
C TYR A 165 11.48 32.31 -12.06
N ASP A 166 12.47 33.20 -11.99
CA ASP A 166 13.86 32.82 -12.22
C ASP A 166 14.44 32.07 -11.01
N THR A 167 14.71 30.78 -11.20
CA THR A 167 15.33 29.89 -10.21
C THR A 167 16.86 29.94 -10.23
N LYS A 168 17.48 30.70 -11.13
CA LYS A 168 18.95 30.85 -11.23
C LYS A 168 19.48 32.06 -10.46
N ILE A 169 18.63 32.69 -9.65
CA ILE A 169 18.97 33.86 -8.85
C ILE A 169 18.73 33.53 -7.37
N SER A 170 19.67 33.94 -6.51
CA SER A 170 19.52 33.85 -5.05
C SER A 170 18.64 34.99 -4.54
N PRO A 171 17.67 34.77 -3.63
CA PRO A 171 17.45 33.55 -2.84
C PRO A 171 16.43 32.55 -3.44
N ASN A 172 15.93 32.79 -4.66
CA ASN A 172 14.89 31.95 -5.27
C ASN A 172 15.36 30.51 -5.45
N TYR A 173 16.60 30.30 -5.90
CA TYR A 173 17.18 28.98 -6.06
C TYR A 173 17.07 28.14 -4.78
N GLU A 174 17.51 28.71 -3.66
CA GLU A 174 17.56 28.04 -2.36
C GLU A 174 16.15 27.72 -1.85
N PHE A 175 15.20 28.64 -2.03
CA PHE A 175 13.80 28.39 -1.67
C PHE A 175 13.18 27.28 -2.53
N THR A 176 13.39 27.30 -3.85
CA THR A 176 12.90 26.25 -4.75
C THR A 176 13.54 24.90 -4.45
N TYR A 177 14.83 24.88 -4.17
CA TYR A 177 15.56 23.66 -3.83
C TYR A 177 14.99 23.03 -2.55
N ILE A 178 14.84 23.80 -1.47
CA ILE A 178 14.25 23.30 -0.21
C ILE A 178 12.80 22.84 -0.45
N TYR A 179 12.03 23.61 -1.21
CA TYR A 179 10.66 23.25 -1.58
C TYR A 179 10.59 21.89 -2.29
N GLN A 180 11.42 21.64 -3.31
CA GLN A 180 11.43 20.36 -4.03
C GLN A 180 11.76 19.20 -3.11
N VAL A 181 12.80 19.34 -2.28
CA VAL A 181 13.24 18.29 -1.34
C VAL A 181 12.10 17.94 -0.38
N VAL A 182 11.47 18.95 0.23
CA VAL A 182 10.37 18.72 1.19
C VAL A 182 9.14 18.14 0.49
N SER A 183 8.75 18.68 -0.66
CA SER A 183 7.58 18.22 -1.43
C SER A 183 7.72 16.76 -1.85
N ILE A 184 8.88 16.37 -2.36
CA ILE A 184 9.12 15.00 -2.86
C ILE A 184 9.27 14.02 -1.70
N ALA A 185 9.95 14.40 -0.62
CA ALA A 185 10.03 13.57 0.58
C ALA A 185 8.64 13.30 1.18
N MET A 186 7.77 14.32 1.22
CA MET A 186 6.37 14.17 1.65
C MET A 186 5.58 13.25 0.71
N LEU A 187 5.65 13.48 -0.60
CA LEU A 187 4.92 12.68 -1.58
C LEU A 187 5.37 11.20 -1.58
N ALA A 188 6.69 10.96 -1.53
CA ALA A 188 7.24 9.61 -1.42
C ALA A 188 6.79 8.91 -0.13
N SER A 189 6.84 9.61 1.01
CA SER A 189 6.36 9.09 2.29
C SER A 189 4.88 8.72 2.23
N VAL A 190 4.05 9.59 1.66
CA VAL A 190 2.62 9.35 1.45
C VAL A 190 2.40 8.13 0.56
N ASN A 191 3.11 8.02 -0.56
CA ASN A 191 2.99 6.90 -1.49
C ASN A 191 3.31 5.56 -0.82
N ILE A 192 4.43 5.46 -0.11
CA ILE A 192 4.83 4.26 0.65
C ILE A 192 3.75 3.87 1.67
N ASN A 193 3.25 4.85 2.43
CA ASN A 193 2.28 4.58 3.50
C ASN A 193 0.90 4.20 2.97
N MET A 194 0.51 4.68 1.78
CA MET A 194 -0.70 4.20 1.09
C MET A 194 -0.54 2.74 0.65
N ASP A 195 0.58 2.39 0.03
CA ASP A 195 0.82 1.02 -0.49
C ASP A 195 0.92 -0.01 0.63
N THR A 196 1.70 0.31 1.66
CA THR A 196 1.88 -0.57 2.81
C THR A 196 0.61 -0.70 3.65
N LEU A 197 -0.26 0.31 3.66
CA LEU A 197 -1.59 0.19 4.26
C LEU A 197 -2.48 -0.77 3.46
N ILE A 198 -2.44 -0.73 2.13
CA ILE A 198 -3.15 -1.70 1.28
C ILE A 198 -2.66 -3.12 1.59
N ALA A 199 -1.34 -3.31 1.66
CA ALA A 199 -0.75 -4.58 2.07
C ALA A 199 -1.18 -5.01 3.48
N ALA A 200 -1.24 -4.09 4.45
CA ALA A 200 -1.71 -4.41 5.80
C ALA A 200 -3.17 -4.85 5.81
N LEU A 201 -4.02 -4.22 5.01
CA LEU A 201 -5.44 -4.59 4.90
C LEU A 201 -5.60 -5.99 4.28
N MET A 202 -4.82 -6.33 3.25
CA MET A 202 -4.77 -7.70 2.71
C MET A 202 -4.25 -8.71 3.74
N MET A 203 -3.19 -8.34 4.48
CA MET A 203 -2.66 -9.13 5.58
C MET A 203 -3.71 -9.36 6.68
N TYR A 204 -4.52 -8.37 7.05
CA TYR A 204 -5.57 -8.58 8.05
C TYR A 204 -6.64 -9.55 7.57
N VAL A 205 -7.05 -9.49 6.30
CA VAL A 205 -7.96 -10.51 5.74
C VAL A 205 -7.33 -11.90 5.86
N ALA A 206 -6.06 -12.02 5.46
CA ALA A 206 -5.30 -13.26 5.52
C ALA A 206 -5.21 -13.80 6.96
N ILE A 207 -4.97 -12.95 7.95
CA ILE A 207 -4.95 -13.31 9.36
C ILE A 207 -6.33 -13.76 9.86
N GLN A 208 -7.39 -13.07 9.46
CA GLN A 208 -8.74 -13.43 9.88
C GLN A 208 -9.18 -14.78 9.30
N CYS A 209 -8.72 -15.13 8.09
CA CYS A 209 -8.84 -16.48 7.54
C CYS A 209 -8.13 -17.52 8.43
N ASP A 210 -6.90 -17.26 8.89
CA ASP A 210 -6.20 -18.18 9.79
C ASP A 210 -6.91 -18.37 11.13
N ILE A 211 -7.45 -17.29 11.72
CA ILE A 211 -8.25 -17.35 12.94
C ILE A 211 -9.51 -18.19 12.71
N LEU A 212 -10.21 -17.99 11.58
CA LEU A 212 -11.38 -18.77 11.24
C LEU A 212 -11.02 -20.26 11.03
N SER A 213 -9.91 -20.54 10.35
CA SER A 213 -9.36 -21.88 10.17
C SER A 213 -9.10 -22.57 11.50
N ASP A 214 -8.44 -21.89 12.42
CA ASP A 214 -8.12 -22.40 13.74
C ASP A 214 -9.39 -22.69 14.55
N ASN A 215 -10.33 -21.73 14.56
CA ASN A 215 -11.63 -21.90 15.18
C ASN A 215 -12.37 -23.14 14.65
N LEU A 216 -12.40 -23.32 13.32
CA LEU A 216 -13.07 -24.44 12.66
C LEU A 216 -12.43 -25.81 12.99
N LYS A 217 -11.11 -25.87 13.21
CA LYS A 217 -10.41 -27.10 13.61
C LYS A 217 -10.75 -27.54 15.04
N HIS A 218 -11.06 -26.57 15.90
CA HIS A 218 -11.34 -26.80 17.32
C HIS A 218 -12.84 -26.90 17.63
N VAL A 219 -13.71 -26.91 16.61
CA VAL A 219 -15.14 -27.17 16.79
C VAL A 219 -15.32 -28.59 17.33
N LYS A 220 -15.84 -28.69 18.54
CA LYS A 220 -16.19 -29.97 19.15
C LYS A 220 -17.55 -30.44 18.65
N ASN A 221 -17.66 -31.73 18.38
CA ASN A 221 -18.93 -32.39 18.06
C ASN A 221 -19.65 -32.80 19.36
N ASP A 222 -19.85 -31.84 20.26
CA ASP A 222 -20.68 -32.00 21.47
C ASP A 222 -22.16 -31.77 21.11
N GLU A 223 -23.07 -31.87 22.09
CA GLU A 223 -24.54 -31.73 21.94
C GLU A 223 -24.98 -30.83 20.75
N ASP A 224 -25.87 -31.36 19.89
CA ASP A 224 -26.31 -30.72 18.63
C ASP A 224 -26.62 -29.22 18.76
N SER A 225 -27.16 -28.78 19.90
CA SER A 225 -27.51 -27.36 20.13
C SER A 225 -26.31 -26.41 20.30
N GLN A 226 -25.19 -26.88 20.86
CA GLN A 226 -23.96 -26.09 21.02
C GLN A 226 -23.16 -26.06 19.72
N PHE A 227 -23.09 -27.19 19.02
CA PHE A 227 -22.45 -27.29 17.71
C PHE A 227 -23.09 -26.32 16.69
N VAL A 228 -24.43 -26.25 16.63
CA VAL A 228 -25.15 -25.34 15.73
C VAL A 228 -24.83 -23.87 16.05
N LYS A 229 -24.72 -23.49 17.32
CA LYS A 229 -24.41 -22.11 17.73
C LYS A 229 -22.97 -21.70 17.37
N GLU A 230 -21.99 -22.57 17.60
CA GLU A 230 -20.60 -22.29 17.19
C GLU A 230 -20.50 -22.21 15.66
N LEU A 231 -21.19 -23.09 14.93
CA LEU A 231 -21.21 -23.04 13.48
C LEU A 231 -21.84 -21.75 12.94
N GLU A 232 -22.96 -21.29 13.53
CA GLU A 232 -23.59 -20.01 13.18
C GLU A 232 -22.64 -18.83 13.41
N TYR A 233 -21.90 -18.84 14.51
CA TYR A 233 -20.87 -17.84 14.78
C TYR A 233 -19.77 -17.86 13.71
N HIS A 234 -19.22 -19.03 13.35
CA HIS A 234 -18.17 -19.12 12.33
C HIS A 234 -18.66 -18.68 10.94
N VAL A 235 -19.90 -19.01 10.59
CA VAL A 235 -20.53 -18.52 9.35
C VAL A 235 -20.65 -16.99 9.37
N THR A 236 -20.98 -16.41 10.52
CA THR A 236 -21.08 -14.95 10.68
C THR A 236 -19.70 -14.29 10.54
N HIS A 237 -18.67 -14.82 11.19
CA HIS A 237 -17.29 -14.34 11.06
C HIS A 237 -16.80 -14.42 9.61
N HIS A 238 -17.03 -15.55 8.92
CA HIS A 238 -16.70 -15.71 7.50
C HIS A 238 -17.38 -14.67 6.61
N LYS A 239 -18.68 -14.40 6.81
CA LYS A 239 -19.41 -13.34 6.08
C LYS A 239 -18.80 -11.96 6.32
N MET A 240 -18.35 -11.67 7.55
CA MET A 240 -17.69 -10.41 7.87
C MET A 240 -16.33 -10.29 7.17
N ILE A 241 -15.52 -11.36 7.13
CA ILE A 241 -14.25 -11.40 6.37
C ILE A 241 -14.49 -11.13 4.88
N LEU A 242 -15.50 -11.77 4.29
CA LEU A 242 -15.86 -11.55 2.88
C LEU A 242 -16.30 -10.12 2.61
N ARG A 243 -17.05 -9.50 3.52
CA ARG A 243 -17.46 -8.10 3.42
C ARG A 243 -16.25 -7.17 3.52
N PHE A 244 -15.39 -7.39 4.52
CA PHE A 244 -14.16 -6.61 4.74
C PHE A 244 -13.27 -6.65 3.49
N ALA A 245 -13.05 -7.84 2.92
CA ALA A 245 -12.23 -8.01 1.74
C ALA A 245 -12.88 -7.43 0.46
N ARG A 246 -14.21 -7.47 0.35
CA ARG A 246 -14.95 -6.81 -0.73
C ARG A 246 -14.78 -5.30 -0.65
N ASP A 247 -14.96 -4.73 0.54
CA ASP A 247 -14.80 -3.30 0.78
C ASP A 247 -13.37 -2.87 0.40
N ILE A 248 -12.32 -3.58 0.83
CA ILE A 248 -10.93 -3.38 0.37
C ILE A 248 -10.81 -3.39 -1.16
N ASN A 249 -11.37 -4.41 -1.81
CA ASN A 249 -11.26 -4.56 -3.26
C ASN A 249 -11.94 -3.42 -4.03
N THR A 250 -13.08 -2.91 -3.55
CA THR A 250 -13.83 -1.87 -4.26
C THR A 250 -13.04 -0.59 -4.48
N PHE A 251 -12.17 -0.19 -3.56
CA PHE A 251 -11.40 1.04 -3.71
C PHE A 251 -9.96 0.85 -4.15
N PHE A 252 -9.33 -0.29 -3.85
CA PHE A 252 -7.93 -0.50 -4.23
C PHE A 252 -7.72 -1.20 -5.56
N ASN A 253 -8.71 -1.90 -6.14
CA ASN A 253 -8.53 -2.61 -7.41
C ASN A 253 -7.99 -1.68 -8.52
N GLY A 254 -8.58 -0.49 -8.69
CA GLY A 254 -8.11 0.49 -9.66
C GLY A 254 -6.71 1.05 -9.35
N ILE A 255 -6.38 1.23 -8.06
CA ILE A 255 -5.04 1.68 -7.63
C ILE A 255 -4.01 0.62 -7.98
N VAL A 256 -4.27 -0.65 -7.67
CA VAL A 256 -3.36 -1.77 -7.93
C VAL A 256 -3.12 -1.93 -9.43
N LEU A 257 -4.18 -1.84 -10.25
CA LEU A 257 -4.03 -1.88 -11.71
C LEU A 257 -3.14 -0.74 -12.22
N GLY A 258 -3.41 0.49 -11.79
CA GLY A 258 -2.57 1.65 -12.11
C GLY A 258 -1.14 1.48 -11.65
N GLN A 259 -0.93 0.87 -10.48
CA GLN A 259 0.39 0.58 -9.92
C GLN A 259 1.21 -0.34 -10.82
N PHE A 260 0.66 -1.47 -11.26
CA PHE A 260 1.40 -2.38 -12.14
C PHE A 260 1.78 -1.71 -13.46
N PHE A 261 0.85 -0.98 -14.08
CA PHE A 261 1.10 -0.29 -15.34
C PHE A 261 2.19 0.77 -15.22
N THR A 262 2.05 1.67 -14.25
CA THR A 262 3.01 2.77 -14.04
C THR A 262 4.36 2.28 -13.55
N SER A 263 4.42 1.24 -12.71
CA SER A 263 5.69 0.66 -12.27
C SER A 263 6.43 0.00 -13.42
N ALA A 264 5.73 -0.71 -14.31
CA ALA A 264 6.34 -1.31 -15.49
C ALA A 264 6.96 -0.23 -16.40
N ALA A 265 6.21 0.84 -16.67
CA ALA A 265 6.71 1.97 -17.46
C ALA A 265 7.91 2.66 -16.78
N ALA A 266 7.80 2.96 -15.48
CA ALA A 266 8.85 3.60 -14.71
C ALA A 266 10.12 2.75 -14.62
N LEU A 267 10.00 1.43 -14.42
CA LEU A 267 11.14 0.50 -14.41
C LEU A 267 11.80 0.43 -15.79
N ALA A 268 11.03 0.34 -16.87
CA ALA A 268 11.58 0.32 -18.22
C ALA A 268 12.39 1.58 -18.53
N LEU A 269 11.84 2.76 -18.18
CA LEU A 269 12.52 4.04 -18.37
C LEU A 269 13.74 4.18 -17.47
N ALA A 270 13.66 3.76 -16.20
CA ALA A 270 14.78 3.82 -15.27
C ALA A 270 15.92 2.86 -15.67
N MET A 271 15.61 1.67 -16.17
CA MET A 271 16.61 0.74 -16.70
C MET A 271 17.27 1.30 -17.96
N PHE A 272 16.51 1.94 -18.86
CA PHE A 272 17.09 2.65 -20.00
C PHE A 272 18.05 3.75 -19.53
N GLN A 273 17.63 4.59 -18.59
CA GLN A 273 18.50 5.63 -18.00
C GLN A 273 19.75 5.06 -17.34
N LEU A 274 19.64 3.90 -16.67
CA LEU A 274 20.79 3.21 -16.07
C LEU A 274 21.87 2.85 -17.11
N THR A 275 21.48 2.57 -18.36
CA THR A 275 22.43 2.30 -19.46
C THR A 275 23.12 3.54 -20.01
N MET A 276 22.57 4.73 -19.77
CA MET A 276 23.08 6.01 -20.28
C MET A 276 24.04 6.71 -19.32
N VAL A 277 24.06 6.31 -18.06
CA VAL A 277 24.91 6.93 -17.02
C VAL A 277 26.19 6.13 -16.81
N ALA A 278 27.26 6.81 -16.41
CA ALA A 278 28.54 6.16 -16.16
C ALA A 278 28.43 5.15 -14.99
N PRO A 279 28.99 3.92 -15.11
CA PRO A 279 29.00 2.95 -14.03
C PRO A 279 29.62 3.53 -12.75
N MET A 280 29.05 3.19 -11.59
CA MET A 280 29.51 3.65 -10.26
C MET A 280 29.48 5.18 -10.05
N SER A 281 28.89 5.94 -10.97
CA SER A 281 28.59 7.35 -10.72
C SER A 281 27.52 7.50 -9.63
N SER A 282 27.43 8.68 -9.02
CA SER A 282 26.36 8.96 -8.06
C SER A 282 24.97 8.81 -8.68
N GLU A 283 24.82 9.15 -9.97
CA GLU A 283 23.56 8.99 -10.72
C GLU A 283 23.18 7.51 -10.87
N PHE A 284 24.16 6.67 -11.22
CA PHE A 284 23.99 5.23 -11.34
C PHE A 284 23.54 4.61 -10.01
N ILE A 285 24.14 5.01 -8.89
CA ILE A 285 23.76 4.52 -7.56
C ILE A 285 22.33 4.99 -7.22
N SER A 286 21.98 6.26 -7.46
CA SER A 286 20.62 6.78 -7.25
C SER A 286 19.57 5.99 -8.05
N LEU A 287 19.85 5.69 -9.31
CA LEU A 287 18.97 4.89 -10.18
C LEU A 287 18.80 3.45 -9.68
N LEU A 288 19.86 2.82 -9.16
CA LEU A 288 19.76 1.48 -8.57
C LEU A 288 18.84 1.44 -7.33
N PHE A 289 18.94 2.44 -6.45
CA PHE A 289 18.06 2.54 -5.29
C PHE A 289 16.61 2.84 -5.71
N TYR A 290 16.42 3.67 -6.74
CA TYR A 290 15.10 3.91 -7.32
C TYR A 290 14.47 2.62 -7.88
N ILE A 291 15.21 1.88 -8.71
CA ILE A 291 14.76 0.60 -9.27
C ILE A 291 14.43 -0.38 -8.15
N SER A 292 15.30 -0.48 -7.13
CA SER A 292 15.07 -1.36 -5.97
C SER A 292 13.81 -0.99 -5.20
N SER A 293 13.54 0.30 -5.00
CA SER A 293 12.31 0.79 -4.38
C SER A 293 11.07 0.40 -5.19
N MET A 294 11.11 0.58 -6.52
CA MET A 294 9.99 0.23 -7.41
C MET A 294 9.76 -1.29 -7.47
N THR A 295 10.82 -2.09 -7.48
CA THR A 295 10.72 -3.56 -7.40
C THR A 295 10.11 -4.00 -6.08
N MET A 296 10.53 -3.41 -4.96
CA MET A 296 9.97 -3.69 -3.63
C MET A 296 8.47 -3.35 -3.57
N GLN A 297 8.07 -2.24 -4.20
CA GLN A 297 6.67 -1.83 -4.30
C GLN A 297 5.81 -2.88 -5.03
N ILE A 298 6.25 -3.37 -6.19
CA ILE A 298 5.55 -4.44 -6.93
C ILE A 298 5.52 -5.73 -6.11
N PHE A 299 6.67 -6.13 -5.57
CA PHE A 299 6.82 -7.34 -4.77
C PHE A 299 5.84 -7.36 -3.59
N LEU A 300 5.68 -6.23 -2.91
CA LEU A 300 4.73 -6.08 -1.80
C LEU A 300 3.29 -6.41 -2.23
N TYR A 301 2.81 -5.87 -3.36
CA TYR A 301 1.46 -6.20 -3.85
C TYR A 301 1.32 -7.68 -4.22
N CYS A 302 2.30 -8.22 -4.93
CA CYS A 302 2.29 -9.63 -5.33
C CYS A 302 2.32 -10.58 -4.13
N TRP A 303 3.16 -10.30 -3.13
CA TRP A 303 3.33 -11.13 -1.96
C TRP A 303 2.05 -11.22 -1.14
N TYR A 304 1.48 -10.08 -0.74
CA TYR A 304 0.27 -10.06 0.07
C TYR A 304 -0.98 -10.47 -0.71
N GLY A 305 -1.01 -10.24 -2.03
CA GLY A 305 -2.06 -10.79 -2.90
C GLY A 305 -2.02 -12.31 -2.96
N ASN A 306 -0.84 -12.91 -3.10
CA ASN A 306 -0.66 -14.36 -3.11
C ASN A 306 -1.00 -15.00 -1.76
N GLU A 307 -0.56 -14.38 -0.65
CA GLU A 307 -0.85 -14.85 0.70
C GLU A 307 -2.37 -14.90 0.96
N LEU A 308 -3.08 -13.85 0.54
CA LEU A 308 -4.52 -13.77 0.65
C LEU A 308 -5.23 -14.88 -0.14
N GLU A 309 -4.84 -15.11 -1.40
CA GLU A 309 -5.44 -16.16 -2.23
C GLU A 309 -5.18 -17.57 -1.68
N THR A 310 -3.98 -17.80 -1.17
CA THR A 310 -3.60 -19.09 -0.55
C THR A 310 -4.48 -19.42 0.65
N ARG A 311 -4.66 -18.47 1.58
CA ARG A 311 -5.46 -18.70 2.79
C ARG A 311 -6.96 -18.83 2.50
N ARG A 312 -7.48 -18.08 1.53
CA ARG A 312 -8.86 -18.25 1.03
C ARG A 312 -9.12 -19.63 0.45
N ALA A 313 -8.16 -20.19 -0.29
CA ALA A 313 -8.27 -21.55 -0.80
C ALA A 313 -8.31 -22.58 0.33
N LEU A 314 -7.46 -22.40 1.35
CA LEU A 314 -7.45 -23.26 2.53
C LEU A 314 -8.79 -23.23 3.28
N ASP A 315 -9.34 -22.04 3.54
CA ASP A 315 -10.64 -21.87 4.20
C ASP A 315 -11.77 -22.58 3.46
N ARG A 316 -11.80 -22.48 2.12
CA ARG A 316 -12.78 -23.19 1.29
C ARG A 316 -12.66 -24.71 1.48
N LEU A 317 -11.45 -25.25 1.44
CA LEU A 317 -11.21 -26.69 1.65
C LEU A 317 -11.61 -27.16 3.05
N MET A 318 -11.38 -26.36 4.09
CA MET A 318 -11.81 -26.72 5.45
C MET A 318 -13.33 -26.66 5.60
N SER A 319 -13.98 -25.65 5.02
CA SER A 319 -15.45 -25.57 5.00
C SER A 319 -16.09 -26.74 4.25
N LEU A 320 -15.46 -27.20 3.16
CA LEU A 320 -15.84 -28.41 2.45
C LEU A 320 -15.67 -29.63 3.34
N LYS A 321 -14.49 -29.83 3.96
CA LYS A 321 -14.28 -30.96 4.88
C LYS A 321 -15.29 -31.04 6.01
N ILE A 322 -15.69 -29.90 6.60
CA ILE A 322 -16.70 -29.88 7.67
C ILE A 322 -18.09 -30.24 7.12
N ARG A 323 -18.46 -29.72 5.94
CA ARG A 323 -19.70 -30.14 5.26
C ARG A 323 -19.70 -31.63 4.93
N LEU A 324 -18.55 -32.16 4.53
CA LEU A 324 -18.36 -33.58 4.19
C LEU A 324 -18.36 -34.46 5.45
N ALA A 325 -17.78 -34.01 6.56
CA ALA A 325 -17.82 -34.75 7.83
C ALA A 325 -19.23 -34.78 8.46
N GLY A 326 -20.08 -33.79 8.16
CA GLY A 326 -21.49 -33.77 8.56
C GLY A 326 -22.43 -34.54 7.63
N LEU A 327 -21.96 -35.02 6.48
CA LEU A 327 -22.71 -35.81 5.50
C LEU A 327 -22.11 -37.23 5.49
N GLY A 328 -22.85 -38.23 5.97
CA GLY A 328 -22.35 -39.62 6.06
C GLY A 328 -21.68 -40.14 4.77
N GLU A 329 -20.70 -41.03 4.93
CA GLU A 329 -19.73 -41.47 3.90
C GLU A 329 -20.31 -41.87 2.54
N GLU A 330 -21.54 -42.41 2.47
CA GLU A 330 -22.16 -42.82 1.20
C GLU A 330 -22.54 -41.64 0.28
N SER A 331 -22.82 -40.45 0.83
CA SER A 331 -23.11 -39.26 0.01
C SER A 331 -21.85 -38.59 -0.54
N LEU A 332 -20.67 -39.10 -0.15
CA LEU A 332 -19.36 -38.49 -0.36
C LEU A 332 -18.78 -38.86 -1.73
N GLU A 333 -18.79 -40.16 -2.08
CA GLU A 333 -18.28 -40.65 -3.37
C GLU A 333 -19.09 -40.11 -4.54
N GLU A 334 -20.42 -40.04 -4.41
CA GLU A 334 -21.31 -39.62 -5.49
C GLU A 334 -21.14 -38.12 -5.85
N ARG A 335 -20.75 -37.30 -4.87
CA ARG A 335 -20.53 -35.85 -5.04
C ARG A 335 -19.10 -35.50 -5.43
N ILE A 336 -18.09 -36.20 -4.92
CA ILE A 336 -16.69 -36.03 -5.37
C ILE A 336 -16.58 -36.37 -6.86
N THR A 337 -17.26 -37.41 -7.31
CA THR A 337 -17.32 -37.79 -8.73
C THR A 337 -18.00 -36.72 -9.60
N LYS A 338 -18.97 -35.98 -9.03
CA LYS A 338 -19.68 -34.89 -9.73
C LYS A 338 -18.87 -33.60 -9.81
N GLU A 339 -18.19 -33.18 -8.74
CA GLU A 339 -17.38 -31.96 -8.76
C GLU A 339 -16.10 -32.12 -9.58
N ILE A 340 -15.46 -33.30 -9.58
CA ILE A 340 -14.31 -33.59 -10.46
C ILE A 340 -14.70 -33.56 -11.94
N SER A 341 -15.97 -33.84 -12.27
CA SER A 341 -16.46 -33.78 -13.65
C SER A 341 -16.81 -32.37 -14.15
N GLN A 342 -16.83 -31.37 -13.27
CA GLN A 342 -17.16 -29.97 -13.59
C GLN A 342 -15.96 -29.01 -13.54
N LEU A 343 -14.80 -29.51 -13.12
CA LEU A 343 -13.48 -28.90 -13.35
C LEU A 343 -12.94 -29.38 -14.70
#